data_AF-A0A0D3E1V9-F1
#
_entry.id   AF-A0A0D3E1V9-F1
#
_cell.length_a   1.000
_cell.length_b   1.000
_cell.length_c   1.000
_cell.angle_alpha   90.00
_cell.angle_beta   90.00
_cell.angle_gamma   90.00
#
_symmetry.space_group_name_H-M   'P 1'
#
loop_
_entity.id
_entity.type
_entity.pdbx_description
1 polymer ?
#
loop_
_entity_poly.entity_id
_entity_poly.type
_entity_poly.pdbx_seq_one_letter_code
_entity_poly.pdbx_strand_id
1 'polypeptide(L)'
;MLSTACGSPCYIAPELIMNKGYSGAAVDVWSCGVILFELLAGYPPFDDHTLPVLYKKILRADYTFPPGFTGEQKRLIFNILDPNPQTRITLAEIIIQDSWFKLGYTPAYHQVSDSVKENVAEINAATASSNFINAFQIIAMSSDLDLSGLFEEQDDKRYKTRIGSKNTVQETIKKIEAAAIDVSLSVERIKHFKVKIQPKEIRSRSSYDLLSAEVIEVTPTNCVIEISKSAGELRLYMEFCQSLSSLLTAEVG
;
A
#
# COMPACT_ATOMS: atom_id res chain seq x y z
N MET A 1 -9.70 -25.03 -15.38
CA MET A 1 -9.21 -25.36 -14.03
C MET A 1 -7.73 -25.03 -13.99
N LEU A 2 -7.33 -23.99 -13.28
CA LEU A 2 -5.92 -23.65 -13.06
C LEU A 2 -5.46 -24.41 -11.81
N SER A 3 -4.63 -25.44 -11.99
CA SER A 3 -4.07 -26.27 -10.91
C SER A 3 -2.58 -25.97 -10.69
N THR A 4 -2.22 -24.69 -10.65
CA THR A 4 -0.85 -24.29 -10.33
C THR A 4 -0.77 -24.03 -8.83
N ALA A 5 -0.20 -24.96 -8.08
CA ALA A 5 0.22 -24.72 -6.71
C ALA A 5 1.41 -23.75 -6.73
N CYS A 6 1.13 -22.44 -6.71
CA CYS A 6 2.13 -21.40 -6.58
C CYS A 6 2.35 -21.13 -5.08
N GLY A 7 3.38 -21.77 -4.50
CA GLY A 7 3.81 -21.54 -3.12
C GLY A 7 4.78 -22.61 -2.65
N SER A 8 5.72 -22.25 -1.77
CA SER A 8 6.50 -23.24 -1.04
C SER A 8 5.56 -23.97 -0.05
N PRO A 9 5.47 -25.31 -0.09
CA PRO A 9 4.46 -26.07 0.62
C PRO A 9 4.54 -25.96 2.15
N CYS A 10 5.67 -25.50 2.69
CA CYS A 10 5.89 -25.27 4.11
C CYS A 10 5.03 -24.14 4.71
N TYR A 11 4.50 -23.23 3.90
CA TYR A 11 3.63 -22.13 4.36
C TYR A 11 2.13 -22.47 4.28
N ILE A 12 1.76 -23.61 3.68
CA ILE A 12 0.37 -23.97 3.44
C ILE A 12 -0.33 -24.35 4.75
N ALA A 13 -1.52 -23.79 4.98
CA ALA A 13 -2.35 -24.12 6.13
C ALA A 13 -2.96 -25.54 6.03
N PRO A 14 -3.15 -26.26 7.16
CA PRO A 14 -3.65 -27.64 7.17
C PRO A 14 -4.97 -27.86 6.42
N GLU A 15 -5.89 -26.90 6.51
CA GLU A 15 -7.22 -26.97 5.89
C GLU A 15 -7.16 -26.96 4.34
N LEU A 16 -6.15 -26.32 3.76
CA LEU A 16 -5.92 -26.33 2.31
C LEU A 16 -5.44 -27.70 1.82
N ILE A 17 -4.63 -28.39 2.62
CA ILE A 17 -4.19 -29.77 2.32
C ILE A 17 -5.39 -30.72 2.33
N MET A 18 -6.34 -30.50 3.25
CA MET A 18 -7.56 -31.31 3.35
C MET A 18 -8.61 -30.98 2.28
N ASN A 19 -8.37 -29.98 1.41
CA ASN A 19 -9.32 -29.47 0.41
C ASN A 19 -10.71 -29.18 0.98
N LYS A 20 -10.75 -28.66 2.21
CA LYS A 20 -11.98 -28.15 2.83
C LYS A 20 -12.15 -26.68 2.44
N GLY A 21 -13.38 -26.20 2.42
CA GLY A 21 -13.61 -24.75 2.31
C GLY A 21 -12.78 -24.02 3.38
N TYR A 22 -12.15 -22.90 3.01
CA TYR A 22 -11.21 -22.19 3.87
C TYR A 22 -11.62 -20.73 4.04
N SER A 23 -11.23 -20.15 5.18
CA SER A 23 -11.25 -18.70 5.39
C SER A 23 -9.88 -18.15 5.01
N GLY A 24 -9.82 -17.26 4.01
CA GLY A 24 -8.56 -16.65 3.56
C GLY A 24 -7.77 -16.03 4.71
N ALA A 25 -8.45 -15.28 5.59
CA ALA A 25 -7.84 -14.67 6.76
C ALA A 25 -7.19 -15.68 7.72
N ALA A 26 -7.82 -16.84 7.94
CA ALA A 26 -7.25 -17.87 8.82
C ALA A 26 -6.01 -18.54 8.20
N VAL A 27 -6.04 -18.77 6.88
CA VAL A 27 -4.91 -19.31 6.11
C VAL A 27 -3.73 -18.33 6.10
N ASP A 28 -4.01 -17.04 5.96
CA ASP A 28 -2.99 -15.98 5.99
C ASP A 28 -2.34 -15.89 7.38
N VAL A 29 -3.13 -15.97 8.45
CA VAL A 29 -2.60 -16.00 9.82
C VAL A 29 -1.64 -17.18 10.03
N TRP A 30 -1.98 -18.38 9.54
CA TRP A 30 -1.07 -19.52 9.59
C TRP A 30 0.26 -19.23 8.87
N SER A 31 0.17 -18.72 7.63
CA SER A 31 1.35 -18.39 6.81
C SER A 31 2.23 -17.35 7.49
N CYS A 32 1.64 -16.32 8.09
CA CYS A 32 2.33 -15.32 8.90
C CYS A 32 3.03 -15.95 10.12
N GLY A 33 2.43 -16.95 10.77
CA GLY A 33 3.06 -17.70 11.86
C GLY A 33 4.29 -18.48 11.43
N VAL A 34 4.24 -19.11 10.25
CA VAL A 34 5.38 -19.82 9.66
C VAL A 34 6.53 -18.85 9.38
N ILE A 35 6.24 -17.70 8.77
CA ILE A 35 7.23 -16.64 8.52
C ILE A 35 7.80 -16.08 9.84
N LEU A 36 6.94 -15.82 10.83
CA LEU A 36 7.38 -15.31 12.13
C LEU A 36 8.34 -16.29 12.82
N PHE A 37 8.03 -17.59 12.79
CA PHE A 37 8.94 -18.60 13.31
C PHE A 37 10.25 -18.60 12.54
N GLU A 38 10.21 -18.58 11.21
CA GLU A 38 11.39 -18.60 10.35
C GLU A 38 12.32 -17.39 10.58
N LEU A 39 11.75 -16.19 10.78
CA LEU A 39 12.53 -14.99 11.12
C LEU A 39 13.24 -15.10 12.47
N LEU A 40 12.67 -15.83 13.44
CA LEU A 40 13.24 -16.00 14.78
C LEU A 40 14.20 -17.20 14.88
N ALA A 41 13.92 -18.29 14.15
CA ALA A 41 14.67 -19.54 14.20
C ALA A 41 15.75 -19.64 13.11
N GLY A 42 15.60 -18.90 12.01
CA GLY A 42 16.44 -19.00 10.80
C GLY A 42 16.11 -20.18 9.89
N TYR A 43 15.06 -20.94 10.19
CA TYR A 43 14.55 -22.06 9.39
C TYR A 43 13.04 -22.23 9.58
N PRO A 44 12.30 -22.79 8.62
CA PRO A 44 10.85 -22.94 8.72
C PRO A 44 10.46 -23.99 9.79
N PRO A 45 9.31 -23.84 10.47
CA PRO A 45 8.85 -24.80 11.48
C PRO A 45 8.56 -26.18 10.90
N PHE A 46 8.17 -26.24 9.62
CA PHE A 46 7.85 -27.47 8.90
C PHE A 46 8.72 -27.60 7.65
N ASP A 47 9.59 -28.61 7.64
CA ASP A 47 10.37 -28.96 6.46
C ASP A 47 10.57 -30.48 6.38
N ASP A 48 10.59 -31.01 5.17
CA ASP A 48 10.91 -32.41 4.89
C ASP A 48 11.22 -32.63 3.41
N HIS A 49 12.05 -33.62 3.10
CA HIS A 49 12.38 -34.00 1.72
C HIS A 49 11.21 -34.62 0.96
N THR A 50 10.17 -35.08 1.67
CA THR A 50 9.01 -35.71 1.07
C THR A 50 7.72 -34.98 1.42
N LEU A 51 6.93 -34.61 0.40
CA LEU A 51 5.65 -33.90 0.58
C LEU A 51 4.68 -34.62 1.54
N PRO A 52 4.52 -35.96 1.52
CA PRO A 52 3.63 -36.64 2.45
C PRO A 52 4.05 -36.48 3.92
N VAL A 53 5.35 -36.47 4.21
CA VAL A 53 5.85 -36.28 5.58
C VAL A 53 5.73 -34.82 5.99
N LEU A 54 6.05 -33.88 5.09
CA LEU A 54 5.82 -32.45 5.31
C LEU A 54 4.35 -32.17 5.65
N TYR A 55 3.42 -32.69 4.85
CA TYR A 55 1.99 -32.53 5.11
C TYR A 55 1.58 -33.15 6.44
N LYS A 56 2.12 -34.32 6.80
CA LYS A 56 1.86 -34.92 8.12
C LYS A 56 2.33 -34.04 9.28
N LYS A 57 3.48 -33.36 9.13
CA LYS A 57 3.98 -32.39 10.14
C LYS A 57 3.06 -31.17 10.23
N ILE A 58 2.68 -30.59 9.08
CA ILE A 58 1.77 -29.44 9.00
C ILE A 58 0.41 -29.76 9.63
N LEU A 59 -0.20 -30.89 9.24
CA LEU A 59 -1.51 -31.32 9.74
C LEU A 59 -1.55 -31.55 11.26
N ARG A 60 -0.39 -31.83 11.88
CA ARG A 60 -0.26 -32.06 13.32
C ARG A 60 0.33 -30.87 14.07
N ALA A 61 0.70 -29.79 13.37
CA ALA A 61 1.56 -28.73 13.90
C ALA A 61 2.78 -29.28 14.67
N ASP A 62 3.47 -30.26 14.06
CA ASP A 62 4.64 -30.92 14.65
C ASP A 62 5.92 -30.12 14.36
N TYR A 63 6.31 -29.26 15.30
CA TYR A 63 7.52 -28.45 15.25
C TYR A 63 8.11 -28.24 16.66
N THR A 64 9.39 -27.87 16.72
CA THR A 64 10.09 -27.61 17.99
C THR A 64 10.80 -26.26 17.97
N PHE A 65 10.72 -25.53 19.07
CA PHE A 65 11.41 -24.26 19.22
C PHE A 65 12.90 -24.45 19.51
N PRO A 66 13.81 -23.77 18.78
CA PRO A 66 15.23 -23.76 19.11
C PRO A 66 15.51 -22.97 20.41
N PRO A 67 16.72 -23.10 20.99
CA PRO A 67 17.12 -22.28 22.14
C PRO A 67 17.12 -20.79 21.78
N GLY A 68 16.63 -19.94 22.68
CA GLY A 68 16.58 -18.47 22.51
C GLY A 68 15.17 -17.89 22.42
N PHE A 69 14.15 -18.71 22.18
CA PHE A 69 12.76 -18.26 22.17
C PHE A 69 12.26 -17.94 23.59
N THR A 70 11.71 -16.74 23.77
CA THR A 70 11.06 -16.32 25.02
C THR A 70 9.72 -17.04 25.21
N GLY A 71 9.23 -17.11 26.45
CA GLY A 71 7.93 -17.73 26.74
C GLY A 71 6.77 -17.07 25.98
N GLU A 72 6.83 -15.76 25.80
CA GLU A 72 5.80 -14.99 25.08
C GLU A 72 5.81 -15.30 23.58
N GLN A 73 6.98 -15.34 22.95
CA GLN A 73 7.15 -15.72 21.54
C GLN A 73 6.60 -17.13 21.27
N LYS A 74 6.93 -18.09 22.14
CA LYS A 74 6.44 -19.48 22.02
C LYS A 74 4.92 -19.53 22.10
N ARG A 75 4.33 -18.82 23.07
CA ARG A 75 2.89 -18.77 23.26
C ARG A 75 2.17 -18.16 22.04
N LEU A 76 2.69 -17.06 21.51
CA LEU A 76 2.12 -16.42 20.32
C LEU A 76 2.15 -17.38 19.11
N ILE A 77 3.32 -17.96 18.81
CA ILE A 77 3.46 -18.88 17.67
C ILE A 77 2.59 -20.14 17.86
N PHE A 78 2.50 -20.66 19.09
CA PHE A 78 1.64 -21.80 19.39
C PHE A 78 0.18 -21.52 19.09
N ASN A 79 -0.31 -20.33 19.42
CA ASN A 79 -1.69 -19.93 19.15
C ASN A 79 -1.95 -19.66 17.65
N ILE A 80 -0.94 -19.17 16.92
CA ILE A 80 -1.03 -18.91 15.48
C ILE A 80 -0.99 -20.22 14.68
N LEU A 81 -0.11 -21.16 15.05
CA LEU A 81 0.07 -22.44 14.38
C LEU A 81 -0.84 -23.53 14.95
N ASP A 82 -2.09 -23.17 15.28
CA ASP A 82 -3.14 -24.13 15.61
C ASP A 82 -3.68 -24.78 14.32
N PRO A 83 -3.62 -26.12 14.17
CA PRO A 83 -4.15 -26.79 12.99
C PRO A 83 -5.65 -26.60 12.77
N ASN A 84 -6.41 -26.31 13.82
CA ASN A 84 -7.84 -26.08 13.71
C ASN A 84 -8.12 -24.59 13.44
N PRO A 85 -8.60 -24.22 12.24
CA PRO A 85 -8.84 -22.82 11.88
C PRO A 85 -9.93 -22.14 12.73
N GLN A 86 -10.78 -22.89 13.44
CA GLN A 86 -11.82 -22.33 14.32
C GLN A 86 -11.29 -21.92 15.70
N THR A 87 -10.20 -22.53 16.16
CA THR A 87 -9.56 -22.21 17.45
C THR A 87 -8.26 -21.43 17.27
N ARG A 88 -7.75 -21.35 16.03
CA ARG A 88 -6.62 -20.52 15.63
C ARG A 88 -6.88 -19.06 15.97
N ILE A 89 -5.92 -18.44 16.67
CA ILE A 89 -6.03 -17.04 17.07
C ILE A 89 -6.17 -16.13 15.85
N THR A 90 -7.02 -15.12 15.95
CA THR A 90 -7.20 -14.12 14.89
C THR A 90 -6.19 -12.98 15.03
N LEU A 91 -5.92 -12.26 13.93
CA LEU A 91 -5.04 -11.09 13.98
C LEU A 91 -5.55 -10.03 14.98
N ALA A 92 -6.86 -9.85 15.08
CA ALA A 92 -7.48 -8.94 16.04
C ALA A 92 -7.15 -9.35 17.49
N GLU A 93 -7.24 -10.64 17.81
CA GLU A 93 -6.90 -11.16 19.13
C GLU A 93 -5.40 -11.04 19.44
N ILE A 94 -4.52 -11.30 18.47
CA ILE A 94 -3.06 -11.08 18.62
C ILE A 94 -2.78 -9.63 19.02
N ILE A 95 -3.33 -8.68 18.26
CA ILE A 95 -3.14 -7.24 18.50
C ILE A 95 -3.70 -6.82 19.86
N ILE A 96 -4.76 -7.47 20.36
CA ILE A 96 -5.38 -7.14 21.64
C ILE A 96 -4.66 -7.81 22.83
N GLN A 97 -4.19 -9.04 22.68
CA GLN A 97 -3.80 -9.88 23.81
C GLN A 97 -2.29 -10.04 23.99
N ASP A 98 -1.49 -9.93 22.92
CA ASP A 98 -0.09 -10.31 23.00
C ASP A 98 0.85 -9.13 23.28
N SER A 99 1.43 -9.14 24.49
CA SER A 99 2.37 -8.10 24.96
C SER A 99 3.65 -8.04 24.14
N TRP A 100 4.13 -9.18 23.63
CA TRP A 100 5.35 -9.24 22.84
C TRP A 100 5.14 -8.61 21.47
N PHE A 101 4.02 -8.92 20.80
CA PHE A 101 3.66 -8.31 19.52
C PHE A 101 3.47 -6.78 19.63
N LYS A 102 2.95 -6.29 20.76
CA LYS A 102 2.72 -4.85 20.98
C LYS A 102 4.00 -4.04 21.22
N LEU A 103 5.13 -4.67 21.50
CA LEU A 103 6.35 -3.95 21.85
C LEU A 103 6.86 -3.13 20.66
N GLY A 104 6.69 -1.81 20.71
CA GLY A 104 7.04 -0.91 19.61
C GLY A 104 6.06 -0.94 18.42
N TYR A 105 4.90 -1.59 18.57
CA TYR A 105 3.88 -1.63 17.53
C TYR A 105 3.15 -0.29 17.43
N THR A 106 3.36 0.41 16.32
CA THR A 106 2.52 1.53 15.88
C THR A 106 1.60 1.02 14.77
N PRO A 107 0.28 0.95 14.99
CA PRO A 107 -0.66 0.55 13.93
C PRO A 107 -0.49 1.45 12.71
N ALA A 108 -0.32 0.87 11.53
CA ALA A 108 -0.20 1.64 10.28
C ALA A 108 -1.53 2.30 9.86
N TYR A 109 -2.67 1.93 10.47
CA TYR A 109 -3.99 2.48 10.16
C TYR A 109 -5.00 2.27 11.31
N HIS A 110 -5.96 3.19 11.46
CA HIS A 110 -7.06 3.12 12.43
C HIS A 110 -8.06 2.02 12.01
N GLN A 111 -8.71 1.36 12.98
CA GLN A 111 -9.64 0.26 12.73
C GLN A 111 -10.69 0.63 11.68
N VAL A 112 -10.67 -0.06 10.53
CA VAL A 112 -11.86 -0.17 9.68
C VAL A 112 -12.80 -1.09 10.44
N SER A 113 -13.75 -0.52 11.18
CA SER A 113 -14.85 -1.31 11.70
C SER A 113 -15.65 -1.84 10.51
N ASP A 114 -15.93 -3.14 10.51
CA ASP A 114 -16.86 -3.79 9.60
C ASP A 114 -18.26 -3.16 9.72
N SER A 115 -18.48 -2.09 8.99
CA SER A 115 -19.80 -1.65 8.58
C SER A 115 -19.66 -1.05 7.19
N VAL A 116 -19.88 -1.90 6.20
CA VAL A 116 -20.08 -1.53 4.81
C VAL A 116 -21.29 -0.60 4.74
N LYS A 117 -21.03 0.70 4.81
CA LYS A 117 -21.80 1.75 4.14
C LYS A 117 -20.81 2.71 3.54
N GLU A 118 -20.67 2.57 2.23
CA GLU A 118 -20.13 3.52 1.27
C GLU A 118 -19.92 4.93 1.83
N ASN A 119 -18.66 5.30 2.01
CA ASN A 119 -18.19 6.68 1.88
C ASN A 119 -16.71 6.66 1.49
N VAL A 120 -16.46 6.35 0.22
CA VAL A 120 -15.15 6.36 -0.46
C VAL A 120 -14.43 7.72 -0.32
N ALA A 121 -15.13 8.77 0.11
CA ALA A 121 -14.58 10.09 0.39
C ALA A 121 -13.69 10.15 1.66
N GLU A 122 -13.97 9.35 2.70
CA GLU A 122 -13.26 9.47 4.00
C GLU A 122 -11.95 8.66 4.05
N ILE A 123 -11.86 7.54 3.32
CA ILE A 123 -10.61 6.76 3.19
C ILE A 123 -9.53 7.60 2.47
N ASN A 124 -9.94 8.42 1.50
CA ASN A 124 -9.05 9.38 0.85
C ASN A 124 -8.63 10.53 1.78
N ALA A 125 -9.44 10.88 2.80
CA ALA A 125 -9.15 11.96 3.73
C ALA A 125 -8.19 11.54 4.86
N ALA A 126 -8.25 10.28 5.33
CA ALA A 126 -7.36 9.76 6.36
C ALA A 126 -5.95 9.39 5.81
N THR A 127 -5.89 8.90 4.57
CA THR A 127 -4.64 8.68 3.83
C THR A 127 -3.95 10.01 3.49
N ALA A 128 -4.68 11.12 3.49
CA ALA A 128 -4.14 12.47 3.31
C ALA A 128 -3.49 13.06 4.58
N SER A 129 -3.28 12.27 5.65
CA SER A 129 -2.62 12.75 6.88
C SER A 129 -1.19 12.24 7.09
N SER A 130 -0.79 11.16 6.42
CA SER A 130 0.59 10.68 6.43
C SER A 130 1.27 11.09 5.14
N ASN A 131 2.28 11.95 5.25
CA ASN A 131 3.06 12.44 4.10
C ASN A 131 3.94 11.34 3.46
N PHE A 132 4.06 10.18 4.11
CA PHE A 132 4.96 9.11 3.71
C PHE A 132 4.23 8.01 2.93
N ILE A 133 4.71 7.71 1.73
CA ILE A 133 4.20 6.61 0.91
C ILE A 133 5.12 5.38 0.98
N ASN A 134 4.53 4.21 1.20
CA ASN A 134 5.27 2.95 1.28
C ASN A 134 5.43 2.27 -0.10
N ALA A 135 6.29 1.26 -0.17
CA ALA A 135 6.58 0.55 -1.42
C ALA A 135 5.34 -0.13 -2.04
N PHE A 136 4.44 -0.68 -1.24
CA PHE A 136 3.20 -1.29 -1.75
C PHE A 136 2.24 -0.25 -2.33
N GLN A 137 2.16 0.94 -1.72
CA GLN A 137 1.37 2.05 -2.22
C GLN A 137 1.95 2.57 -3.55
N ILE A 138 3.28 2.65 -3.69
CA ILE A 138 3.92 3.00 -4.97
C ILE A 138 3.58 1.97 -6.06
N ILE A 139 3.64 0.67 -5.72
CA ILE A 139 3.30 -0.40 -6.67
C ILE A 139 1.82 -0.33 -7.07
N ALA A 140 0.91 -0.14 -6.11
CA ALA A 140 -0.51 0.02 -6.36
C ALA A 140 -0.82 1.27 -7.20
N MET A 141 0.07 2.27 -7.19
CA MET A 141 0.02 3.44 -8.06
C MET A 141 0.67 3.23 -9.45
N SER A 142 1.10 2.01 -9.82
CA SER A 142 1.55 1.75 -11.18
C SER A 142 0.38 1.76 -12.16
N SER A 143 0.55 2.41 -13.31
CA SER A 143 -0.44 2.37 -14.40
C SER A 143 -0.68 0.94 -14.92
N ASP A 144 0.32 0.07 -14.80
CA ASP A 144 0.22 -1.33 -15.26
C ASP A 144 -0.68 -2.19 -14.38
N LEU A 145 -1.01 -1.71 -13.18
CA LEU A 145 -1.91 -2.37 -12.23
C LEU A 145 -3.23 -1.59 -12.05
N ASP A 146 -3.45 -0.55 -12.85
CA ASP A 146 -4.65 0.27 -12.77
C ASP A 146 -5.85 -0.44 -13.42
N LEU A 147 -6.74 -0.96 -12.58
CA LEU A 147 -7.96 -1.64 -13.00
C LEU A 147 -9.16 -0.68 -13.16
N SER A 148 -8.98 0.63 -12.95
CA SER A 148 -10.06 1.63 -13.04
C SER A 148 -10.81 1.53 -14.37
N GLY A 149 -10.11 1.29 -15.47
CA GLY A 149 -10.71 1.12 -16.80
C GLY A 149 -11.67 -0.08 -16.94
N LEU A 150 -11.68 -1.02 -15.99
CA LEU A 150 -12.64 -2.14 -15.95
C LEU A 150 -13.96 -1.74 -15.27
N PHE A 151 -13.95 -0.67 -14.46
CA PHE A 151 -15.06 -0.29 -13.57
C PHE A 151 -15.56 1.16 -13.75
N GLU A 152 -14.87 2.03 -14.49
CA GLU A 152 -15.28 3.41 -14.73
C GLU A 152 -16.32 3.54 -15.88
N GLU A 153 -17.43 4.22 -15.59
CA GLU A 153 -18.41 4.65 -16.60
C GLU A 153 -17.80 5.75 -17.50
N GLN A 154 -18.23 5.78 -18.77
CA GLN A 154 -17.55 6.40 -19.92
C GLN A 154 -17.26 7.91 -19.84
N ASP A 155 -17.78 8.64 -18.85
CA ASP A 155 -17.82 10.11 -18.83
C ASP A 155 -16.83 10.80 -17.87
N ASP A 156 -16.10 10.05 -17.02
CA ASP A 156 -15.28 10.65 -15.95
C ASP A 156 -13.77 10.32 -16.06
N LYS A 157 -13.21 10.42 -17.27
CA LYS A 157 -11.77 10.19 -17.50
C LYS A 157 -10.92 11.27 -16.83
N ARG A 158 -10.58 11.02 -15.56
CA ARG A 158 -9.68 11.84 -14.78
C ARG A 158 -8.25 11.57 -15.20
N TYR A 159 -7.66 12.49 -15.97
CA TYR A 159 -6.26 12.38 -16.36
C TYR A 159 -5.37 12.56 -15.13
N LYS A 160 -4.57 11.54 -14.83
CA LYS A 160 -3.58 11.55 -13.78
C LYS A 160 -2.20 11.25 -14.36
N THR A 161 -1.21 12.04 -14.00
CA THR A 161 0.20 11.79 -14.32
C THR A 161 1.00 11.81 -13.03
N ARG A 162 1.90 10.85 -12.89
CA ARG A 162 2.79 10.71 -11.74
C ARG A 162 4.22 10.96 -12.18
N ILE A 163 4.95 11.79 -11.45
CA ILE A 163 6.35 12.15 -11.75
C ILE A 163 7.18 11.96 -10.48
N GLY A 164 8.29 11.23 -10.58
CA GLY A 164 9.27 11.11 -9.51
C GLY A 164 10.21 12.32 -9.45
N SER A 165 10.56 12.75 -8.25
CA SER A 165 11.48 13.87 -7.98
C SER A 165 12.54 13.45 -6.97
N LYS A 166 13.81 13.75 -7.24
CA LYS A 166 14.93 13.57 -6.29
C LYS A 166 15.18 14.83 -5.44
N ASN A 167 14.12 15.56 -5.13
CA ASN A 167 14.20 16.79 -4.35
C ASN A 167 13.33 16.67 -3.10
N THR A 168 13.55 17.54 -2.12
CA THR A 168 12.67 17.66 -0.96
C THR A 168 11.26 18.12 -1.38
N VAL A 169 10.26 17.94 -0.50
CA VAL A 169 8.89 18.43 -0.75
C VAL A 169 8.89 19.94 -1.02
N GLN A 170 9.69 20.70 -0.27
CA GLN A 170 9.74 22.17 -0.40
C GLN A 170 10.33 22.62 -1.74
N GLU A 171 11.43 22.02 -2.18
CA GLU A 171 12.03 22.29 -3.49
C GLU A 171 11.12 21.87 -4.63
N THR A 172 10.46 20.72 -4.47
CA THR A 172 9.50 20.22 -5.45
C THR A 172 8.32 21.18 -5.62
N ILE A 173 7.78 21.74 -4.54
CA ILE A 173 6.72 22.76 -4.60
C ILE A 173 7.19 24.03 -5.31
N LYS A 174 8.41 24.52 -5.01
CA LYS A 174 8.98 25.68 -5.73
C LYS A 174 9.11 25.42 -7.24
N LYS A 175 9.50 24.20 -7.62
CA LYS A 175 9.58 23.79 -9.04
C LYS A 175 8.18 23.72 -9.68
N ILE A 176 7.16 23.29 -8.95
CA ILE A 176 5.75 23.33 -9.39
C ILE A 176 5.28 24.77 -9.63
N GLU A 177 5.59 25.68 -8.71
CA GLU A 177 5.26 27.11 -8.85
C GLU A 177 5.96 27.72 -10.07
N ALA A 178 7.24 27.40 -10.29
CA ALA A 178 7.99 27.85 -11.46
C ALA A 178 7.41 27.28 -12.78
N ALA A 179 7.08 25.99 -12.82
CA ALA A 179 6.44 25.35 -13.97
C ALA A 179 5.08 25.99 -14.29
N ALA A 180 4.29 26.31 -13.26
CA ALA A 180 3.01 26.97 -13.45
C ALA A 180 3.18 28.39 -14.02
N ILE A 181 4.18 29.15 -13.57
CA ILE A 181 4.47 30.49 -14.10
C ILE A 181 4.85 30.43 -15.59
N ASP A 182 5.66 29.44 -15.99
CA ASP A 182 6.11 29.22 -17.38
C ASP A 182 4.92 29.06 -18.35
N VAL A 183 3.86 28.36 -17.92
CA VAL A 183 2.62 28.19 -18.69
C VAL A 183 1.51 29.19 -18.34
N SER A 184 1.85 30.32 -17.72
CA SER A 184 0.90 31.40 -17.35
C SER A 184 -0.24 30.98 -16.39
N LEU A 185 -0.01 29.94 -15.58
CA LEU A 185 -0.89 29.48 -14.52
C LEU A 185 -0.52 30.13 -13.16
N SER A 186 -1.49 30.19 -12.26
CA SER A 186 -1.37 30.55 -10.86
C SER A 186 -1.45 29.29 -9.99
N VAL A 187 -0.75 29.33 -8.85
CA VAL A 187 -0.74 28.24 -7.88
C VAL A 187 -1.31 28.76 -6.57
N GLU A 188 -2.34 28.09 -6.06
CA GLU A 188 -2.90 28.31 -4.74
C GLU A 188 -2.54 27.12 -3.85
N ARG A 189 -1.80 27.38 -2.77
CA ARG A 189 -1.43 26.32 -1.82
C ARG A 189 -2.59 26.03 -0.89
N ILE A 190 -3.16 24.83 -0.99
CA ILE A 190 -4.27 24.39 -0.12
C ILE A 190 -3.72 23.82 1.19
N LYS A 191 -2.69 22.96 1.10
CA LYS A 191 -2.02 22.31 2.24
C LYS A 191 -0.51 22.33 2.05
N HIS A 192 0.25 21.92 3.07
CA HIS A 192 1.71 21.82 2.98
C HIS A 192 2.20 20.99 1.78
N PHE A 193 1.43 20.00 1.35
CA PHE A 193 1.78 19.04 0.29
C PHE A 193 0.84 19.09 -0.93
N LYS A 194 -0.19 19.94 -0.92
CA LYS A 194 -1.20 19.98 -1.98
C LYS A 194 -1.38 21.39 -2.51
N VAL A 195 -1.31 21.51 -3.83
CA VAL A 195 -1.49 22.77 -4.55
C VAL A 195 -2.57 22.65 -5.60
N LYS A 196 -3.32 23.73 -5.77
CA LYS A 196 -4.32 23.92 -6.81
C LYS A 196 -3.73 24.84 -7.86
N ILE A 197 -3.91 24.51 -9.13
CA ILE A 197 -3.33 25.25 -10.25
C ILE A 197 -4.47 25.72 -11.16
N GLN A 198 -4.48 27.01 -11.48
CA GLN A 198 -5.57 27.67 -12.21
C GLN A 198 -5.01 28.72 -13.20
N PRO A 199 -5.71 29.09 -14.28
CA PRO A 199 -5.28 30.19 -15.15
C PRO A 199 -5.27 31.56 -14.46
N LYS A 200 -4.30 32.43 -14.79
CA LYS A 200 -4.21 33.82 -14.26
C LYS A 200 -5.25 34.79 -14.84
N GLU A 201 -5.70 34.57 -16.08
CA GLU A 201 -6.74 35.39 -16.75
C GLU A 201 -8.00 34.57 -17.00
N ILE A 202 -9.14 35.01 -16.47
CA ILE A 202 -10.46 34.41 -16.75
C ILE A 202 -10.93 34.92 -18.11
N ARG A 203 -10.60 34.21 -19.19
CA ARG A 203 -11.19 34.49 -20.51
C ARG A 203 -12.39 33.55 -20.71
N SER A 204 -13.59 34.08 -20.45
CA SER A 204 -14.91 33.47 -20.72
C SER A 204 -15.42 32.42 -19.71
N ARG A 205 -16.75 32.31 -19.66
CA ARG A 205 -17.58 31.66 -18.63
C ARG A 205 -17.72 30.14 -18.82
N SER A 206 -16.77 29.49 -19.48
CA SER A 206 -16.94 28.11 -19.99
C SER A 206 -15.71 27.25 -19.65
N SER A 207 -15.90 26.31 -18.73
CA SER A 207 -14.95 25.30 -18.22
C SER A 207 -13.76 25.83 -17.42
N TYR A 208 -13.81 25.60 -16.11
CA TYR A 208 -12.70 25.81 -15.20
C TYR A 208 -11.56 24.85 -15.58
N ASP A 209 -10.42 25.34 -16.09
CA ASP A 209 -9.19 24.55 -16.15
C ASP A 209 -8.71 24.34 -14.70
N LEU A 210 -9.07 23.20 -14.12
CA LEU A 210 -8.75 22.91 -12.74
C LEU A 210 -7.78 21.73 -12.68
N LEU A 211 -6.53 22.10 -12.39
CA LEU A 211 -5.43 21.21 -12.16
C LEU A 211 -5.18 21.14 -10.65
N SER A 212 -4.79 19.97 -10.15
CA SER A 212 -4.27 19.83 -8.80
C SER A 212 -2.99 19.02 -8.84
N ALA A 213 -1.99 19.46 -8.08
CA ALA A 213 -0.78 18.67 -7.84
C ALA A 213 -0.66 18.36 -6.35
N GLU A 214 -0.36 17.10 -6.05
CA GLU A 214 -0.10 16.60 -4.71
C GLU A 214 1.30 16.01 -4.65
N VAL A 215 2.10 16.47 -3.70
CA VAL A 215 3.49 16.06 -3.50
C VAL A 215 3.55 15.12 -2.32
N ILE A 216 3.94 13.87 -2.59
CA ILE A 216 3.97 12.79 -1.62
C ILE A 216 5.43 12.45 -1.32
N GLU A 217 5.82 12.44 -0.05
CA GLU A 217 7.18 12.14 0.36
C GLU A 217 7.42 10.62 0.33
N VAL A 218 8.49 10.18 -0.33
CA VAL A 218 8.94 8.78 -0.33
C VAL A 218 10.11 8.62 0.63
N THR A 219 11.01 9.61 0.64
CA THR A 219 12.15 9.74 1.56
C THR A 219 12.40 11.24 1.75
N PRO A 220 13.23 11.66 2.73
CA PRO A 220 13.52 13.08 2.94
C PRO A 220 14.03 13.83 1.70
N THR A 221 14.62 13.13 0.72
CA THR A 221 15.14 13.70 -0.53
C THR A 221 14.46 13.17 -1.80
N ASN A 222 13.38 12.39 -1.69
CA ASN A 222 12.68 11.87 -2.87
C ASN A 222 11.17 11.97 -2.67
N CYS A 223 10.48 12.46 -3.69
CA CYS A 223 9.03 12.66 -3.69
C CYS A 223 8.41 12.10 -4.96
N VAL A 224 7.12 11.78 -4.88
CA VAL A 224 6.25 11.51 -6.04
C VAL A 224 5.25 12.65 -6.14
N ILE A 225 5.05 13.15 -7.36
CA ILE A 225 4.09 14.22 -7.64
C ILE A 225 2.94 13.59 -8.41
N GLU A 226 1.73 13.63 -7.86
CA GLU A 226 0.51 13.26 -8.58
C GLU A 226 -0.19 14.51 -9.09
N ILE A 227 -0.31 14.63 -10.42
CA ILE A 227 -0.98 15.73 -11.10
C ILE A 227 -2.31 15.18 -11.61
N SER A 228 -3.41 15.84 -11.25
CA SER A 228 -4.75 15.45 -11.72
C SER A 228 -5.46 16.61 -12.42
N LYS A 229 -6.08 16.32 -13.56
CA LYS A 229 -6.96 17.25 -14.30
C LYS A 229 -8.41 16.89 -14.04
N SER A 230 -9.17 17.78 -13.41
CA SER A 230 -10.61 17.57 -13.20
C SER A 230 -11.48 18.20 -14.29
N ALA A 231 -11.01 19.27 -14.93
CA ALA A 231 -11.70 19.93 -16.04
C ALA A 231 -10.70 20.75 -16.86
N GLY A 232 -11.04 21.08 -18.11
CA GLY A 232 -10.21 21.95 -18.94
C GLY A 232 -9.48 21.33 -20.12
N GLU A 233 -8.72 22.15 -20.85
CA GLU A 233 -7.97 21.75 -22.04
C GLU A 233 -6.81 20.79 -21.72
N LEU A 234 -6.71 19.69 -22.47
CA LEU A 234 -5.62 18.71 -22.32
C LEU A 234 -4.25 19.31 -22.69
N ARG A 235 -4.23 20.32 -23.54
CA ARG A 235 -2.98 20.93 -24.02
C ARG A 235 -2.21 21.63 -22.90
N LEU A 236 -2.88 22.49 -22.13
CA LEU A 236 -2.28 23.18 -20.99
C LEU A 236 -1.78 22.20 -19.92
N TYR A 237 -2.52 21.10 -19.70
CA TYR A 237 -2.09 20.01 -18.84
C TYR A 237 -0.76 19.38 -19.31
N MET A 238 -0.65 19.07 -20.59
CA MET A 238 0.55 18.46 -21.17
C MET A 238 1.75 19.42 -21.14
N GLU A 239 1.53 20.70 -21.51
CA GLU A 239 2.57 21.74 -21.47
C GLU A 239 3.09 21.95 -20.03
N PHE A 240 2.19 21.99 -19.04
CA PHE A 240 2.56 22.05 -17.63
C PHE A 240 3.38 20.83 -17.18
N CYS A 241 2.92 19.61 -17.50
CA CYS A 241 3.63 18.38 -17.14
C CYS A 241 5.03 18.32 -17.77
N GLN A 242 5.19 18.81 -19.00
CA GLN A 242 6.46 18.88 -19.70
C GLN A 242 7.41 19.90 -19.08
N SER A 243 6.92 21.11 -18.78
CA SER A 243 7.69 22.15 -18.09
C SER A 243 8.17 21.67 -16.72
N LEU A 244 7.27 21.07 -15.94
CA LEU A 244 7.61 20.51 -14.63
C LEU A 244 8.63 19.37 -14.73
N SER A 245 8.48 18.45 -15.68
CA SER A 245 9.45 17.36 -15.90
C SER A 245 10.85 17.89 -16.22
N SER A 246 10.93 18.96 -17.00
CA SER A 246 12.21 19.63 -17.31
C SER A 246 12.85 20.25 -16.06
N LEU A 247 12.07 20.91 -15.21
CA LEU A 247 12.58 21.54 -13.98
C LEU A 247 12.99 20.52 -12.92
N LEU A 248 12.34 19.36 -12.90
CA LEU A 248 12.68 18.27 -11.97
C LEU A 248 13.96 17.53 -12.39
N THR A 249 14.26 17.49 -13.69
CA THR A 249 15.45 16.82 -14.26
C THR A 249 16.66 17.74 -14.43
N ALA A 250 16.47 19.06 -14.42
CA ALA A 250 17.58 20.01 -14.38
C ALA A 250 18.38 19.84 -13.08
N GLU A 251 19.58 19.27 -13.21
CA GLU A 251 20.55 19.16 -12.12
C GLU A 251 20.95 20.56 -11.65
N VAL A 252 20.99 20.75 -10.33
CA VAL A 252 21.63 21.93 -9.72
C VAL A 252 23.12 21.75 -9.94
N GLY A 253 23.66 22.47 -10.94
CA GLY A 253 25.10 22.56 -11.19
C GLY A 253 25.84 23.28 -10.07
#